data_AF-A0A7K2J134-F1
#
_entry.id   AF-A0A7K2J134-F1
#
_cell.length_a   1.000
_cell.length_b   1.000
_cell.length_c   1.000
_cell.angle_alpha   90.00
_cell.angle_beta   90.00
_cell.angle_gamma   90.00
#
_symmetry.space_group_name_H-M   'P 1'
#
loop_
_entity.id
_entity.type
_entity.pdbx_description
1 polymer ?
#
loop_
_entity_poly.entity_id
_entity_poly.type
_entity_poly.pdbx_seq_one_letter_code
_entity_poly.pdbx_strand_id
1 'polypeptide(L)'
;MSTGAQVGLEFGQSLGLRRALRGLPLSPLVPGYGHLVARQQALGLRHIGDALVERGRVLRVLDGVFEERAARRWQHIGAGRIHEIAVARGVAYGPLLAQVEAVQLQDPAALRRILLYQLTELLQAHPQGSEPGTAVTLGVCPREARALVRAAAVRPRLDGQQREAAEGVEEAWSSGKVRRAARLAARLPADGGGDALLRGRLSDIALRAKEADRALDAGRKAERSGDVRAAQADFLRAARLAADCPRAVLALVRVRRAEDGSAGAADALAVRPAAETVSLSPPARPPVRHPAPGSSG
;
A
#
# COMPACT_ATOMS: atom_id res chain seq x y z
N MET A 1 41.18 20.58 -39.80
CA MET A 1 40.96 21.55 -38.70
C MET A 1 39.46 21.73 -38.57
N SER A 2 38.83 21.02 -37.63
CA SER A 2 38.29 21.58 -36.37
C SER A 2 37.04 22.44 -36.57
N THR A 3 35.94 22.33 -35.84
CA THR A 3 35.41 21.43 -34.79
C THR A 3 33.93 21.83 -34.68
N GLY A 4 33.00 20.90 -34.40
CA GLY A 4 31.60 21.28 -34.21
C GLY A 4 30.73 20.19 -33.61
N ALA A 5 31.17 19.62 -32.49
CA ALA A 5 30.35 18.71 -31.69
C ALA A 5 29.22 19.48 -30.98
N GLN A 6 27.96 19.11 -31.23
CA GLN A 6 26.86 19.31 -30.29
C GLN A 6 26.13 17.99 -30.06
N VAL A 7 26.72 17.15 -29.21
CA VAL A 7 26.03 16.06 -28.51
C VAL A 7 25.87 16.53 -27.06
N GLY A 8 24.74 17.19 -26.77
CA GLY A 8 24.47 17.82 -25.47
C GLY A 8 23.20 17.28 -24.82
N LEU A 9 23.38 16.30 -23.91
CA LEU A 9 22.61 16.09 -22.67
C LEU A 9 21.10 16.47 -22.65
N GLU A 10 20.23 15.65 -23.24
CA GLU A 10 18.79 15.66 -22.90
C GLU A 10 18.53 14.78 -21.67
N PHE A 11 18.84 15.32 -20.49
CA PHE A 11 18.35 14.84 -19.20
C PHE A 11 17.48 15.94 -18.58
N GLY A 12 16.33 15.60 -18.00
CA GLY A 12 15.60 16.53 -17.13
C GLY A 12 14.62 17.50 -17.79
N GLN A 13 14.06 17.24 -18.98
CA GLN A 13 13.06 18.15 -19.58
C GLN A 13 11.70 18.15 -18.84
N SER A 14 11.36 17.12 -18.06
CA SER A 14 10.09 17.02 -17.31
C SER A 14 10.22 17.35 -15.81
N LEU A 15 11.25 16.83 -15.12
CA LEU A 15 11.47 17.02 -13.67
C LEU A 15 12.81 17.66 -13.31
N GLY A 16 13.85 17.47 -14.13
CA GLY A 16 15.23 17.84 -13.83
C GLY A 16 15.95 16.79 -12.98
N LEU A 17 17.19 16.42 -13.36
CA LEU A 17 17.99 15.36 -12.75
C LEU A 17 18.08 15.41 -11.21
N ARG A 18 18.19 16.62 -10.64
CA ARG A 18 18.24 16.80 -9.17
C ARG A 18 16.92 16.47 -8.47
N ARG A 19 15.77 16.68 -9.11
CA ARG A 19 14.46 16.29 -8.57
C ARG A 19 14.18 14.82 -8.84
N ALA A 20 14.56 14.30 -10.01
CA ALA A 20 14.41 12.90 -10.36
C ALA A 20 15.14 11.93 -9.40
N LEU A 21 16.25 12.39 -8.82
CA LEU A 21 17.09 11.60 -7.89
C LEU A 21 16.86 11.94 -6.41
N ARG A 22 16.05 12.96 -6.08
CA ARG A 22 15.74 13.30 -4.68
C ARG A 22 14.58 12.45 -4.20
N GLY A 23 14.82 11.64 -3.17
CA GLY A 23 13.80 10.84 -2.50
C GLY A 23 13.27 9.71 -3.37
N LEU A 24 14.12 8.72 -3.65
CA LEU A 24 13.64 7.47 -4.26
C LEU A 24 12.54 6.85 -3.39
N PRO A 25 11.52 6.23 -4.00
CA PRO A 25 10.40 5.72 -3.25
C PRO A 25 10.84 4.62 -2.28
N LEU A 26 10.43 4.75 -1.02
CA LEU A 26 10.57 3.70 -0.02
C LEU A 26 9.32 2.82 0.05
N SER A 27 8.20 3.31 -0.48
CA SER A 27 6.98 2.55 -0.68
C SER A 27 6.43 2.78 -2.09
N PRO A 28 5.86 1.75 -2.74
CA PRO A 28 5.15 1.93 -4.01
C PRO A 28 3.91 2.83 -3.87
N LEU A 29 3.30 2.91 -2.67
CA LEU A 29 2.07 3.66 -2.39
C LEU A 29 0.97 3.45 -3.44
N VAL A 30 0.74 2.19 -3.81
CA VAL A 30 -0.26 1.79 -4.79
C VAL A 30 -1.17 0.73 -4.17
N PRO A 31 -2.50 0.93 -4.14
CA PRO A 31 -3.44 -0.10 -3.74
C PRO A 31 -3.28 -1.37 -4.59
N GLY A 32 -3.38 -2.54 -3.97
CA GLY A 32 -3.25 -3.82 -4.65
C GLY A 32 -1.84 -4.15 -5.14
N TYR A 33 -0.79 -3.47 -4.66
CA TYR A 33 0.59 -3.73 -5.05
C TYR A 33 1.00 -5.21 -4.90
N GLY A 34 0.62 -5.85 -3.78
CA GLY A 34 0.90 -7.27 -3.57
C GLY A 34 0.30 -8.19 -4.65
N HIS A 35 -0.92 -7.90 -5.13
CA HIS A 35 -1.52 -8.65 -6.24
C HIS A 35 -0.78 -8.42 -7.55
N LEU A 36 -0.32 -7.19 -7.78
CA LEU A 36 0.48 -6.85 -8.95
C LEU A 36 1.82 -7.61 -8.94
N VAL A 37 2.50 -7.69 -7.79
CA VAL A 37 3.75 -8.46 -7.65
C VAL A 37 3.51 -9.94 -7.83
N ALA A 38 2.43 -10.51 -7.27
CA ALA A 38 2.08 -11.91 -7.47
C ALA A 38 1.86 -12.25 -8.97
N ARG A 39 1.17 -11.39 -9.72
CA ARG A 39 0.98 -11.55 -11.18
C ARG A 39 2.30 -11.44 -11.94
N GLN A 40 3.15 -10.49 -11.56
CA GLN A 40 4.49 -10.34 -12.14
C GLN A 40 5.32 -11.62 -11.94
N GLN A 41 5.34 -12.16 -10.72
CA GLN A 41 6.09 -13.37 -10.36
C GLN A 41 5.56 -14.61 -11.09
N ALA A 42 4.24 -14.74 -11.24
CA ALA A 42 3.62 -15.83 -11.99
C ALA A 42 4.01 -15.83 -13.48
N LEU A 43 4.38 -14.66 -14.03
CA LEU A 43 4.89 -14.51 -15.39
C LEU A 43 6.43 -14.64 -15.48
N GLY A 44 7.11 -14.94 -14.37
CA GLY A 44 8.57 -15.07 -14.31
C GLY A 44 9.33 -13.76 -14.55
N LEU A 45 8.69 -12.62 -14.33
CA LEU A 45 9.27 -11.30 -14.59
C LEU A 45 10.05 -10.79 -13.37
N ARG A 46 11.20 -10.16 -13.61
CA ARG A 46 12.06 -9.63 -12.53
C ARG A 46 11.45 -8.37 -11.92
N HIS A 47 10.89 -7.52 -12.77
CA HIS A 47 10.14 -6.31 -12.44
C HIS A 47 9.14 -6.02 -13.56
N ILE A 48 8.19 -5.10 -13.34
CA ILE A 48 7.12 -4.78 -14.32
C ILE A 48 7.69 -4.33 -15.68
N GLY A 49 8.86 -3.70 -15.66
CA GLY A 49 9.54 -3.22 -16.86
C GLY A 49 9.76 -4.32 -17.92
N ASP A 50 9.95 -5.57 -17.50
CA ASP A 50 10.12 -6.71 -18.42
C ASP A 50 8.84 -7.00 -19.24
N ALA A 51 7.66 -6.64 -18.73
CA ALA A 51 6.40 -6.75 -19.48
C ALA A 51 6.21 -5.58 -20.47
N LEU A 52 6.71 -4.39 -20.10
CA LEU A 52 6.47 -3.15 -20.85
C LEU A 52 7.34 -3.04 -22.09
N VAL A 53 8.54 -3.62 -22.07
CA VAL A 53 9.54 -3.40 -23.12
C VAL A 53 9.91 -4.70 -23.81
N GLU A 54 10.04 -4.63 -25.14
CA GLU A 54 10.50 -5.76 -25.95
C GLU A 54 11.88 -6.24 -25.50
N ARG A 55 12.14 -7.55 -25.61
CA ARG A 55 13.41 -8.13 -25.21
C ARG A 55 14.57 -7.46 -25.97
N GLY A 56 15.62 -7.09 -25.24
CA GLY A 56 16.80 -6.41 -25.78
C GLY A 56 16.69 -4.90 -25.90
N ARG A 57 15.52 -4.31 -25.62
CA ARG A 57 15.35 -2.86 -25.52
C ARG A 57 15.43 -2.40 -24.06
N VAL A 58 15.62 -1.09 -23.88
CA VAL A 58 15.83 -0.49 -22.55
C VAL A 58 14.76 0.53 -22.18
N LEU A 59 14.67 0.77 -20.87
CA LEU A 59 13.78 1.72 -20.22
C LEU A 59 14.55 2.96 -19.73
N ARG A 60 13.96 4.14 -19.91
CA ARG A 60 14.24 5.29 -19.05
C ARG A 60 13.16 5.38 -17.98
N VAL A 61 13.57 5.65 -16.75
CA VAL A 61 12.69 5.66 -15.56
C VAL A 61 12.89 6.88 -14.67
N LEU A 62 14.04 7.58 -14.77
CA LEU A 62 14.34 8.66 -13.83
C LEU A 62 13.46 9.89 -14.05
N ASP A 63 13.23 10.30 -15.29
CA ASP A 63 12.45 11.51 -15.63
C ASP A 63 11.01 11.20 -16.11
N GLY A 64 10.56 9.97 -15.91
CA GLY A 64 9.35 9.41 -16.50
C GLY A 64 9.65 8.04 -17.09
N VAL A 65 8.61 7.31 -17.51
CA VAL A 65 8.78 5.95 -18.04
C VAL A 65 8.74 5.99 -19.55
N PHE A 66 9.86 5.65 -20.19
CA PHE A 66 9.98 5.66 -21.65
C PHE A 66 10.63 4.37 -22.13
N GLU A 67 10.13 3.85 -23.25
CA GLU A 67 10.76 2.75 -23.98
C GLU A 67 11.62 3.27 -25.14
N GLU A 68 12.68 2.53 -25.45
CA GLU A 68 13.42 2.72 -26.69
C GLU A 68 12.64 2.14 -27.89
N ARG A 69 12.57 2.93 -28.97
CA ARG A 69 12.03 2.54 -30.27
C ARG A 69 13.14 2.46 -31.32
N ALA A 70 12.77 1.97 -32.51
CA ALA A 70 13.66 1.98 -33.67
C ALA A 70 14.28 3.37 -33.88
N ALA A 71 15.53 3.38 -34.37
CA ALA A 71 16.34 4.59 -34.51
C ALA A 71 16.59 5.37 -33.20
N ARG A 72 16.59 4.69 -32.05
CA ARG A 72 16.88 5.28 -30.71
C ARG A 72 15.94 6.41 -30.29
N ARG A 73 14.72 6.41 -30.84
CA ARG A 73 13.65 7.33 -30.41
C ARG A 73 13.06 6.86 -29.08
N TRP A 74 12.59 7.79 -28.27
CA TRP A 74 11.99 7.49 -26.96
C TRP A 74 10.50 7.72 -27.03
N GLN A 75 9.73 6.73 -26.57
CA GLN A 75 8.28 6.83 -26.46
C GLN A 75 7.87 6.73 -25.00
N HIS A 76 7.05 7.68 -24.55
CA HIS A 76 6.50 7.66 -23.21
C HIS A 76 5.51 6.50 -23.03
N ILE A 77 5.61 5.79 -21.92
CA ILE A 77 4.71 4.70 -21.53
C ILE A 77 3.65 5.28 -20.59
N GLY A 78 2.55 5.76 -21.18
CA GLY A 78 1.31 6.10 -20.46
C GLY A 78 0.25 5.00 -20.57
N ALA A 79 -0.94 5.25 -20.02
CA ALA A 79 -2.06 4.29 -20.01
C ALA A 79 -2.40 3.73 -21.41
N GLY A 80 -2.58 4.61 -22.41
CA GLY A 80 -2.86 4.17 -23.78
C GLY A 80 -1.75 3.30 -24.38
N ARG A 81 -0.49 3.58 -24.06
CA ARG A 81 0.63 2.75 -24.52
C ARG A 81 0.67 1.40 -23.81
N ILE A 82 0.35 1.35 -22.51
CA ILE A 82 0.21 0.09 -21.76
C ILE A 82 -0.89 -0.78 -22.39
N HIS A 83 -2.01 -0.17 -22.78
CA HIS A 83 -3.09 -0.86 -23.47
C HIS A 83 -2.63 -1.49 -24.79
N GLU A 84 -1.93 -0.73 -25.64
CA GLU A 84 -1.34 -1.25 -26.89
C GLU A 84 -0.37 -2.41 -26.64
N ILE A 85 0.46 -2.32 -25.59
CA ILE A 85 1.37 -3.40 -25.20
C ILE A 85 0.58 -4.63 -24.75
N ALA A 86 -0.51 -4.46 -24.01
CA ALA A 86 -1.36 -5.56 -23.55
C ALA A 86 -1.98 -6.31 -24.73
N VAL A 87 -2.51 -5.59 -25.72
CA VAL A 87 -3.03 -6.17 -26.96
C VAL A 87 -1.93 -6.96 -27.70
N ALA A 88 -0.73 -6.40 -27.81
CA ALA A 88 0.38 -7.05 -28.52
C ALA A 88 0.95 -8.30 -27.80
N ARG A 89 0.97 -8.29 -26.46
CA ARG A 89 1.50 -9.41 -25.64
C ARG A 89 0.51 -10.57 -25.49
N GLY A 90 -0.78 -10.32 -25.74
CA GLY A 90 -1.83 -11.32 -25.67
C GLY A 90 -2.29 -11.66 -24.25
N VAL A 91 -3.15 -12.68 -24.18
CA VAL A 91 -3.97 -13.03 -23.00
C VAL A 91 -3.18 -13.28 -21.71
N ALA A 92 -1.96 -13.83 -21.79
CA ALA A 92 -1.17 -14.15 -20.60
C ALA A 92 -0.74 -12.90 -19.82
N TYR A 93 -0.41 -11.81 -20.52
CA TYR A 93 0.03 -10.54 -19.89
C TYR A 93 -1.15 -9.60 -19.59
N GLY A 94 -2.32 -9.86 -20.17
CA GLY A 94 -3.51 -9.02 -20.08
C GLY A 94 -3.86 -8.60 -18.65
N PRO A 95 -4.02 -9.53 -17.69
CA PRO A 95 -4.39 -9.18 -16.31
C PRO A 95 -3.35 -8.30 -15.60
N LEU A 96 -2.05 -8.51 -15.83
CA LEU A 96 -1.01 -7.68 -15.24
C LEU A 96 -1.06 -6.27 -15.84
N LEU A 97 -1.08 -6.16 -17.17
CA LEU A 97 -1.04 -4.88 -17.87
C LEU A 97 -2.32 -4.06 -17.68
N ALA A 98 -3.48 -4.70 -17.59
CA ALA A 98 -4.74 -4.03 -17.24
C ALA A 98 -4.70 -3.45 -15.81
N GLN A 99 -4.06 -4.13 -14.85
CA GLN A 99 -3.88 -3.59 -13.51
C GLN A 99 -2.89 -2.42 -13.50
N VAL A 100 -1.79 -2.52 -14.25
CA VAL A 100 -0.83 -1.42 -14.41
C VAL A 100 -1.48 -0.20 -15.08
N GLU A 101 -2.31 -0.42 -16.10
CA GLU A 101 -3.10 0.62 -16.77
C GLU A 101 -4.06 1.31 -15.79
N ALA A 102 -4.84 0.53 -15.03
CA ALA A 102 -5.78 1.07 -14.04
C ALA A 102 -5.07 1.93 -12.97
N VAL A 103 -3.91 1.49 -12.49
CA VAL A 103 -3.07 2.26 -11.56
C VAL A 103 -2.59 3.55 -12.21
N GLN A 104 -2.13 3.50 -13.46
CA GLN A 104 -1.63 4.65 -14.20
C GLN A 104 -2.72 5.70 -14.49
N LEU A 105 -3.97 5.26 -14.70
CA LEU A 105 -5.12 6.14 -14.90
C LEU A 105 -5.49 6.91 -13.62
N GLN A 106 -5.34 6.28 -12.45
CA GLN A 106 -5.59 6.91 -11.16
C GLN A 106 -4.46 7.85 -10.76
N ASP A 107 -3.22 7.46 -11.03
CA ASP A 107 -2.02 8.22 -10.68
C ASP A 107 -0.95 8.10 -11.80
N PRO A 108 -0.77 9.14 -12.63
CA PRO A 108 0.20 9.14 -13.71
C PRO A 108 1.67 8.96 -13.27
N ALA A 109 2.00 9.14 -11.99
CA ALA A 109 3.33 8.94 -11.45
C ALA A 109 3.52 7.54 -10.82
N ALA A 110 2.45 6.75 -10.69
CA ALA A 110 2.50 5.46 -10.01
C ALA A 110 3.39 4.44 -10.72
N LEU A 111 3.33 4.32 -12.06
CA LEU A 111 4.21 3.37 -12.76
C LEU A 111 5.69 3.67 -12.52
N ARG A 112 6.09 4.95 -12.61
CA ARG A 112 7.46 5.38 -12.31
C ARG A 112 7.85 5.00 -10.89
N ARG A 113 6.98 5.26 -9.92
CA ARG A 113 7.23 4.96 -8.51
C ARG A 113 7.40 3.46 -8.26
N ILE A 114 6.53 2.65 -8.85
CA ILE A 114 6.63 1.19 -8.77
C ILE A 114 7.95 0.70 -9.36
N LEU A 115 8.31 1.14 -10.57
CA LEU A 115 9.54 0.72 -11.23
C LEU A 115 10.77 1.15 -10.44
N LEU A 116 10.84 2.38 -9.94
CA LEU A 116 11.96 2.85 -9.13
C LEU A 116 12.07 2.08 -7.82
N TYR A 117 10.95 1.76 -7.16
CA TYR A 117 10.93 0.92 -5.97
C TYR A 117 11.51 -0.47 -6.28
N GLN A 118 10.98 -1.17 -7.27
CA GLN A 118 11.42 -2.52 -7.66
C GLN A 118 12.88 -2.57 -8.11
N LEU A 119 13.30 -1.65 -8.98
CA LEU A 119 14.68 -1.58 -9.46
C LEU A 119 15.64 -1.29 -8.31
N THR A 120 15.26 -0.43 -7.38
CA THR A 120 16.14 -0.13 -6.24
C THR A 120 16.26 -1.33 -5.30
N GLU A 121 15.18 -2.05 -5.02
CA GLU A 121 15.23 -3.29 -4.24
C GLU A 121 16.12 -4.36 -4.91
N LEU A 122 15.97 -4.56 -6.22
CA LEU A 122 16.79 -5.49 -6.99
C LEU A 122 18.27 -5.11 -6.97
N LEU A 123 18.58 -3.81 -7.14
CA LEU A 123 19.96 -3.32 -7.06
C LEU A 123 20.54 -3.50 -5.65
N GLN A 124 19.79 -3.17 -4.60
CA GLN A 124 20.29 -3.32 -3.23
C GLN A 124 20.49 -4.78 -2.81
N ALA A 125 19.73 -5.71 -3.38
CA ALA A 125 19.85 -7.15 -3.12
C ALA A 125 20.95 -7.83 -3.95
N HIS A 126 21.37 -7.24 -5.08
CA HIS A 126 22.35 -7.85 -5.98
C HIS A 126 23.79 -7.65 -5.47
N PRO A 127 24.67 -8.67 -5.50
CA PRO A 127 26.07 -8.54 -5.05
C PRO A 127 26.86 -7.45 -5.80
N GLN A 128 26.58 -7.29 -7.10
CA GLN A 128 27.17 -6.25 -7.96
C GLN A 128 26.26 -5.02 -8.11
N GLY A 129 25.31 -4.81 -7.20
CA GLY A 129 24.31 -3.74 -7.27
C GLY A 129 24.87 -2.31 -7.34
N SER A 130 26.13 -2.12 -6.95
CA SER A 130 26.88 -0.87 -7.07
C SER A 130 27.44 -0.61 -8.47
N GLU A 131 27.40 -1.60 -9.37
CA GLU A 131 27.89 -1.48 -10.73
C GLU A 131 26.78 -1.01 -11.67
N PRO A 132 27.01 0.05 -12.49
CA PRO A 132 26.03 0.49 -13.49
C PRO A 132 25.60 -0.61 -14.47
N GLY A 133 26.49 -1.58 -14.74
CA GLY A 133 26.19 -2.73 -15.58
C GLY A 133 25.01 -3.55 -15.08
N THR A 134 24.85 -3.71 -13.76
CA THR A 134 23.70 -4.45 -13.19
C THR A 134 22.38 -3.76 -13.49
N ALA A 135 22.30 -2.43 -13.42
CA ALA A 135 21.09 -1.70 -13.81
C ALA A 135 20.78 -1.87 -15.30
N VAL A 136 21.80 -1.90 -16.17
CA VAL A 136 21.63 -2.18 -17.61
C VAL A 136 21.11 -3.59 -17.86
N THR A 137 21.60 -4.59 -17.12
CA THR A 137 21.07 -5.97 -17.20
C THR A 137 19.61 -6.07 -16.74
N LEU A 138 19.18 -5.19 -15.82
CA LEU A 138 17.77 -4.99 -15.45
C LEU A 138 16.99 -4.15 -16.48
N GLY A 139 17.55 -3.91 -17.67
CA GLY A 139 16.86 -3.20 -18.75
C GLY A 139 16.84 -1.68 -18.59
N VAL A 140 17.60 -1.08 -17.67
CA VAL A 140 17.70 0.38 -17.54
C VAL A 140 18.63 0.94 -18.62
N CYS A 141 18.28 2.09 -19.18
CA CYS A 141 19.08 2.80 -20.16
C CYS A 141 20.50 3.06 -19.61
N PRO A 142 21.58 2.75 -20.37
CA PRO A 142 22.95 2.98 -19.92
C PRO A 142 23.25 4.41 -19.47
N ARG A 143 22.53 5.38 -20.04
CA ARG A 143 22.64 6.81 -19.68
C ARG A 143 22.12 7.12 -18.26
N GLU A 144 21.13 6.37 -17.77
CA GLU A 144 20.54 6.55 -16.43
C GLU A 144 21.14 5.63 -15.37
N ALA A 145 21.71 4.49 -15.79
CA ALA A 145 22.19 3.42 -14.93
C ALA A 145 23.08 3.91 -13.77
N ARG A 146 24.10 4.73 -14.08
CA ARG A 146 25.03 5.25 -13.06
C ARG A 146 24.33 6.15 -12.04
N ALA A 147 23.34 6.93 -12.47
CA ALA A 147 22.59 7.82 -11.59
C ALA A 147 21.64 7.03 -10.69
N LEU A 148 20.93 6.04 -11.25
CA LEU A 148 20.04 5.16 -10.50
C LEU A 148 20.79 4.38 -9.42
N VAL A 149 21.92 3.76 -9.76
CA VAL A 149 22.74 2.98 -8.81
C VAL A 149 23.24 3.85 -7.66
N ARG A 150 23.70 5.07 -7.93
CA ARG A 150 24.11 6.00 -6.86
C ARG A 150 22.94 6.39 -5.95
N ALA A 151 21.77 6.65 -6.52
CA ALA A 151 20.59 6.98 -5.72
C ALA A 151 20.12 5.77 -4.90
N ALA A 152 20.16 4.57 -5.47
CA ALA A 152 19.86 3.31 -4.80
C ALA A 152 20.80 3.05 -3.61
N ALA A 153 22.08 3.40 -3.73
CA ALA A 153 23.06 3.25 -2.66
C ALA A 153 22.79 4.16 -1.45
N VAL A 154 22.14 5.32 -1.65
CA VAL A 154 21.83 6.28 -0.58
C VAL A 154 20.48 5.99 0.08
N ARG A 155 19.56 5.28 -0.60
CA ARG A 155 18.26 4.92 -0.05
C ARG A 155 18.42 3.92 1.11
N PRO A 156 17.74 4.14 2.27
CA PRO A 156 17.72 3.18 3.36
C PRO A 156 17.30 1.79 2.91
N ARG A 157 17.97 0.76 3.43
CA ARG A 157 17.56 -0.65 3.21
C ARG A 157 16.47 -0.99 4.21
N LEU A 158 15.36 -1.52 3.71
CA LEU A 158 14.27 -2.03 4.55
C LEU A 158 14.54 -3.50 4.90
N ASP A 159 14.30 -3.86 6.16
CA ASP A 159 14.21 -5.28 6.52
C ASP A 159 12.91 -5.92 5.98
N GLY A 160 12.73 -7.22 6.20
CA GLY A 160 11.55 -7.94 5.69
C GLY A 160 10.21 -7.41 6.23
N GLN A 161 10.15 -7.03 7.51
CA GLN A 161 8.91 -6.51 8.11
C GLN A 161 8.61 -5.08 7.66
N GLN A 162 9.65 -4.28 7.48
CA GLN A 162 9.56 -2.93 6.94
C GLN A 162 9.16 -2.96 5.46
N ARG A 163 9.68 -3.91 4.69
CA ARG A 163 9.28 -4.11 3.29
C ARG A 163 7.80 -4.47 3.20
N GLU A 164 7.34 -5.46 3.96
CA GLU A 164 5.92 -5.83 4.03
C GLU A 164 5.04 -4.62 4.42
N ALA A 165 5.50 -3.82 5.38
CA ALA A 165 4.81 -2.60 5.79
C ALA A 165 4.75 -1.55 4.67
N ALA A 166 5.87 -1.32 3.97
CA ALA A 166 5.95 -0.38 2.86
C ALA A 166 5.05 -0.77 1.70
N GLU A 167 4.95 -2.06 1.40
CA GLU A 167 4.10 -2.59 0.32
C GLU A 167 2.61 -2.64 0.70
N GLY A 168 2.29 -2.84 1.98
CA GLY A 168 0.92 -3.03 2.46
C GLY A 168 0.20 -1.79 3.00
N VAL A 169 0.92 -0.71 3.28
CA VAL A 169 0.37 0.47 3.96
C VAL A 169 -0.73 1.17 3.15
N GLU A 170 -0.54 1.34 1.84
CA GLU A 170 -1.52 2.04 1.00
C GLU A 170 -2.80 1.21 0.84
N GLU A 171 -2.69 -0.12 0.72
CA GLU A 171 -3.85 -1.02 0.68
C GLU A 171 -4.68 -0.94 1.97
N ALA A 172 -4.02 -0.94 3.13
CA ALA A 172 -4.71 -0.77 4.41
C ALA A 172 -5.40 0.60 4.49
N TRP A 173 -4.75 1.65 4.00
CA TRP A 173 -5.26 3.00 4.01
C TRP A 173 -6.45 3.19 3.07
N SER A 174 -6.34 2.79 1.81
CA SER A 174 -7.39 2.92 0.79
C SER A 174 -8.64 2.11 1.11
N SER A 175 -8.49 0.98 1.81
CA SER A 175 -9.61 0.15 2.28
C SER A 175 -10.26 0.65 3.57
N GLY A 176 -9.83 1.80 4.11
CA GLY A 176 -10.37 2.37 5.35
C GLY A 176 -9.97 1.62 6.63
N LYS A 177 -9.05 0.64 6.53
CA LYS A 177 -8.50 -0.13 7.65
C LYS A 177 -7.42 0.68 8.38
N VAL A 178 -7.82 1.81 8.96
CA VAL A 178 -6.91 2.81 9.58
C VAL A 178 -6.09 2.22 10.72
N ARG A 179 -6.61 1.28 11.52
CA ARG A 179 -5.82 0.66 12.60
C ARG A 179 -4.71 -0.23 12.04
N ARG A 180 -4.99 -1.00 10.99
CA ARG A 180 -3.98 -1.76 10.26
C ARG A 180 -2.96 -0.83 9.61
N ALA A 181 -3.39 0.24 8.94
CA ALA A 181 -2.51 1.22 8.33
C ALA A 181 -1.56 1.85 9.37
N ALA A 182 -2.08 2.24 10.54
CA ALA A 182 -1.27 2.77 11.63
C ALA A 182 -0.24 1.77 12.18
N ARG A 183 -0.58 0.48 12.28
CA ARG A 183 0.37 -0.57 12.69
C ARG A 183 1.49 -0.78 11.67
N LEU A 184 1.18 -0.74 10.37
CA LEU A 184 2.19 -0.83 9.32
C LEU A 184 3.06 0.42 9.29
N ALA A 185 2.46 1.60 9.38
CA ALA A 185 3.14 2.89 9.44
C ALA A 185 4.15 2.96 10.60
N ALA A 186 3.82 2.39 11.77
CA ALA A 186 4.71 2.36 12.93
C ALA A 186 5.98 1.53 12.73
N ARG A 187 6.04 0.66 11.71
CA ARG A 187 7.24 -0.12 11.36
C ARG A 187 8.17 0.65 10.42
N LEU A 188 7.68 1.71 9.77
CA LEU A 188 8.43 2.46 8.77
C LEU A 188 9.19 3.63 9.40
N PRO A 189 10.26 4.14 8.76
CA PRO A 189 10.94 5.35 9.20
C PRO A 189 9.95 6.53 9.30
N ALA A 190 9.88 7.16 10.47
CA ALA A 190 8.89 8.21 10.75
C ALA A 190 9.03 9.45 9.85
N ASP A 191 10.23 9.72 9.35
CA ASP A 191 10.54 10.79 8.40
C ASP A 191 10.30 10.38 6.92
N GLY A 192 9.82 9.15 6.70
CA GLY A 192 9.66 8.55 5.39
C GLY A 192 10.96 8.12 4.72
N GLY A 193 12.11 8.16 5.43
CA GLY A 193 13.43 7.77 4.92
C GLY A 193 13.87 8.53 3.65
N GLY A 194 13.44 9.79 3.53
CA GLY A 194 13.70 10.64 2.36
C GLY A 194 12.61 10.60 1.28
N ASP A 195 11.64 9.68 1.36
CA ASP A 195 10.46 9.64 0.50
C ASP A 195 9.39 10.61 1.04
N ALA A 196 9.20 11.73 0.35
CA ALA A 196 8.28 12.79 0.76
C ALA A 196 6.81 12.36 0.67
N LEU A 197 6.45 11.50 -0.29
CA LEU A 197 5.08 11.01 -0.45
C LEU A 197 4.75 10.03 0.67
N LEU A 198 5.69 9.13 0.99
CA LEU A 198 5.54 8.24 2.14
C LEU A 198 5.40 9.04 3.43
N ARG A 199 6.28 10.03 3.69
CA ARG A 199 6.18 10.88 4.88
C ARG A 199 4.81 11.55 4.99
N GLY A 200 4.28 12.12 3.90
CA GLY A 200 2.95 12.71 3.86
C GLY A 200 1.87 11.69 4.24
N ARG A 201 1.92 10.50 3.63
CA ARG A 201 0.96 9.42 3.93
C ARG A 201 1.03 8.95 5.39
N LEU A 202 2.22 8.81 5.96
CA LEU A 202 2.39 8.45 7.38
C LEU A 202 1.75 9.49 8.31
N SER A 203 1.89 10.78 7.96
CA SER A 203 1.25 11.88 8.68
C SER A 203 -0.28 11.80 8.61
N ASP A 204 -0.85 11.56 7.42
CA ASP A 204 -2.29 11.42 7.23
C ASP A 204 -2.87 10.25 8.04
N ILE A 205 -2.18 9.10 8.02
CA ILE A 205 -2.55 7.92 8.81
C ILE A 205 -2.55 8.25 10.30
N ALA A 206 -1.48 8.90 10.78
CA ALA A 206 -1.36 9.26 12.19
C ALA A 206 -2.46 10.25 12.62
N LEU A 207 -2.79 11.24 11.78
CA LEU A 207 -3.87 12.18 12.03
C LEU A 207 -5.22 11.47 12.11
N ARG A 208 -5.54 10.64 11.12
CA ARG A 208 -6.81 9.89 11.06
C ARG A 208 -6.96 8.91 12.23
N ALA A 209 -5.88 8.25 12.63
CA ALA A 209 -5.88 7.36 13.79
C ALA A 209 -6.19 8.15 15.09
N LYS A 210 -5.55 9.31 15.28
CA LYS A 210 -5.81 10.20 16.43
C LYS A 210 -7.26 10.71 16.44
N GLU A 211 -7.83 11.05 15.30
CA GLU A 211 -9.24 11.44 15.20
C GLU A 211 -10.17 10.30 15.60
N ALA A 212 -9.89 9.08 15.15
CA ALA A 212 -10.66 7.90 15.54
C ALA A 212 -10.58 7.62 17.05
N ASP A 213 -9.39 7.81 17.66
CA ASP A 213 -9.22 7.68 19.11
C ASP A 213 -9.97 8.75 19.89
N ARG A 214 -9.92 10.00 19.46
CA ARG A 214 -10.69 11.09 20.08
C ARG A 214 -12.20 10.82 20.03
N ALA A 215 -12.71 10.34 18.90
CA ALA A 215 -14.12 9.98 18.76
C ALA A 215 -14.49 8.80 19.69
N LEU A 216 -13.64 7.78 19.81
CA LEU A 216 -13.86 6.68 20.76
C LEU A 216 -13.92 7.17 22.21
N ASP A 217 -12.99 8.04 22.60
CA ASP A 217 -12.89 8.52 23.97
C ASP A 217 -14.04 9.49 24.32
N ALA A 218 -14.48 10.31 23.35
CA ALA A 218 -15.70 11.12 23.46
C ALA A 218 -16.94 10.25 23.66
N GLY A 219 -17.10 9.19 22.86
CA GLY A 219 -18.21 8.24 23.01
C GLY A 219 -18.22 7.56 24.39
N ARG A 220 -17.06 7.16 24.91
CA ARG A 220 -16.95 6.60 26.28
C ARG A 220 -17.26 7.61 27.37
N LYS A 221 -16.98 8.90 27.14
CA LYS A 221 -17.32 9.95 28.09
C LYS A 221 -18.84 10.16 28.12
N ALA A 222 -19.47 10.22 26.95
CA ALA A 222 -20.92 10.34 26.82
C ALA A 222 -21.66 9.12 27.40
N GLU A 223 -21.18 7.90 27.14
CA GLU A 223 -21.72 6.67 27.71
C GLU A 223 -21.69 6.71 29.26
N ARG A 224 -20.57 7.13 29.85
CA ARG A 224 -20.43 7.27 31.31
C ARG A 224 -21.31 8.36 31.91
N SER A 225 -21.65 9.40 31.16
CA SER A 225 -22.56 10.46 31.62
C SER A 225 -24.04 10.14 31.34
N GLY A 226 -24.35 8.98 30.76
CA GLY A 226 -25.72 8.59 30.41
C GLY A 226 -26.28 9.26 29.16
N ASP A 227 -25.46 9.99 28.39
CA ASP A 227 -25.89 10.59 27.13
C ASP A 227 -25.73 9.58 25.99
N VAL A 228 -26.76 8.76 25.83
CA VAL A 228 -26.81 7.66 24.87
C VAL A 228 -26.71 8.14 23.42
N ARG A 229 -27.37 9.25 23.07
CA ARG A 229 -27.36 9.80 21.71
C ARG A 229 -25.98 10.32 21.33
N ALA A 230 -25.33 11.07 22.23
CA ALA A 230 -23.97 11.53 22.00
C ALA A 230 -22.98 10.35 21.90
N ALA A 231 -23.12 9.35 22.79
CA ALA A 231 -22.30 8.14 22.75
C ALA A 231 -22.43 7.40 21.42
N GLN A 232 -23.66 7.19 20.94
CA GLN A 232 -23.92 6.54 19.65
C GLN A 232 -23.30 7.32 18.49
N ALA A 233 -23.49 8.65 18.45
CA ALA A 233 -22.95 9.50 17.39
C ALA A 233 -21.42 9.43 17.33
N ASP A 234 -20.75 9.51 18.47
CA ASP A 234 -19.29 9.47 18.56
C ASP A 234 -18.72 8.08 18.24
N PHE A 235 -19.36 7.00 18.68
CA PHE A 235 -18.95 5.64 18.28
C PHE A 235 -19.18 5.37 16.79
N LEU A 236 -20.27 5.88 16.19
CA LEU A 236 -20.50 5.81 14.74
C LEU A 236 -19.43 6.59 13.99
N ARG A 237 -19.07 7.78 14.48
CA ARG A 237 -17.97 8.57 13.94
C ARG A 237 -16.65 7.78 13.99
N ALA A 238 -16.31 7.18 15.13
CA ALA A 238 -15.12 6.36 15.26
C ALA A 238 -15.09 5.17 14.27
N ALA A 239 -16.22 4.49 14.08
CA ALA A 239 -16.34 3.38 13.12
C ALA A 239 -16.20 3.83 11.66
N ARG A 240 -16.72 5.02 11.31
CA ARG A 240 -16.53 5.62 9.96
C ARG A 240 -15.10 6.10 9.75
N LEU A 241 -14.43 6.58 10.79
CA LEU A 241 -13.04 7.02 10.73
C LEU A 241 -12.08 5.84 10.58
N ALA A 242 -12.35 4.72 11.25
CA ALA A 242 -11.55 3.50 11.23
C ALA A 242 -12.45 2.26 11.16
N ALA A 243 -12.66 1.75 9.94
CA ALA A 243 -13.58 0.65 9.67
C ALA A 243 -13.16 -0.67 10.36
N ASP A 244 -11.86 -0.83 10.63
CA ASP A 244 -11.27 -1.97 11.31
C ASP A 244 -11.13 -1.76 12.84
N CYS A 245 -11.95 -0.89 13.43
CA CYS A 245 -11.93 -0.61 14.87
C CYS A 245 -12.97 -1.46 15.64
N PRO A 246 -12.60 -2.64 16.19
CA PRO A 246 -13.56 -3.49 16.91
C PRO A 246 -14.14 -2.80 18.14
N ARG A 247 -13.37 -1.92 18.80
CA ARG A 247 -13.82 -1.16 19.98
C ARG A 247 -15.00 -0.24 19.65
N ALA A 248 -15.03 0.37 18.46
CA ALA A 248 -16.13 1.23 18.04
C ALA A 248 -17.41 0.41 17.79
N VAL A 249 -17.28 -0.70 17.06
CA VAL A 249 -18.40 -1.59 16.72
C VAL A 249 -19.01 -2.20 17.98
N LEU A 250 -18.18 -2.71 18.90
CA LEU A 250 -18.65 -3.28 20.16
C LEU A 250 -19.34 -2.25 21.06
N ALA A 251 -18.84 -1.01 21.06
CA ALA A 251 -19.48 0.07 21.82
C ALA A 251 -20.86 0.41 21.24
N LEU A 252 -21.01 0.45 19.92
CA LEU A 252 -22.31 0.66 19.27
C LEU A 252 -23.34 -0.41 19.61
N VAL A 253 -22.94 -1.69 19.55
CA VAL A 253 -23.83 -2.81 19.93
C VAL A 253 -24.27 -2.68 21.39
N ARG A 254 -23.35 -2.31 22.28
CA ARG A 254 -23.65 -2.15 23.71
C ARG A 254 -24.62 -0.99 23.96
N VAL A 255 -24.36 0.18 23.39
CA VAL A 255 -25.24 1.36 23.52
C VAL A 255 -26.64 1.04 22.99
N ARG A 256 -26.73 0.34 21.85
CA ARG A 256 -28.02 -0.04 21.28
C ARG A 256 -28.82 -1.02 22.14
N ARG A 257 -28.16 -2.05 22.69
CA ARG A 257 -28.81 -3.01 23.60
C ARG A 257 -29.31 -2.36 24.89
N ALA A 258 -28.60 -1.34 25.37
CA ALA A 258 -29.02 -0.57 26.54
C ALA A 258 -30.28 0.27 26.25
N GLU A 259 -30.41 0.84 25.04
CA GLU A 259 -31.64 1.52 24.59
C GLU A 259 -32.82 0.55 24.47
N ASP A 260 -32.61 -0.62 23.88
CA ASP A 260 -33.67 -1.59 23.60
C ASP A 260 -34.11 -2.38 24.87
N GLY A 261 -33.61 -2.04 26.06
CA GLY A 261 -33.97 -2.69 27.33
C GLY A 261 -33.57 -4.17 27.44
N SER A 262 -32.80 -4.70 26.48
CA SER A 262 -32.39 -6.11 26.40
C SER A 262 -31.14 -6.43 27.24
N ALA A 263 -30.83 -5.61 28.25
CA ALA A 263 -29.68 -5.76 29.13
C ALA A 263 -29.91 -6.85 30.21
N GLY A 264 -30.24 -8.07 29.79
CA GLY A 264 -30.27 -9.24 30.67
C GLY A 264 -28.88 -9.86 30.81
N ALA A 265 -28.51 -10.26 32.04
CA ALA A 265 -27.23 -10.90 32.38
C ALA A 265 -26.96 -12.25 31.64
N ALA A 266 -27.93 -12.77 30.89
CA ALA A 266 -27.86 -14.05 30.20
C ALA A 266 -27.31 -13.98 28.76
N ASP A 267 -26.98 -12.80 28.23
CA ASP A 267 -26.74 -12.61 26.78
C ASP A 267 -25.41 -11.92 26.43
N ALA A 268 -24.40 -12.13 27.28
CA ALA A 268 -23.03 -11.70 27.05
C ALA A 268 -22.40 -12.55 25.94
N LEU A 269 -22.52 -12.08 24.69
CA LEU A 269 -21.80 -12.66 23.55
C LEU A 269 -20.31 -12.75 23.89
N ALA A 270 -19.76 -13.97 23.83
CA ALA A 270 -18.33 -14.16 23.88
C ALA A 270 -17.76 -13.60 22.57
N VAL A 271 -17.06 -12.47 22.67
CA VAL A 271 -16.43 -11.81 21.53
C VAL A 271 -15.00 -12.31 21.42
N ARG A 272 -14.69 -13.00 20.32
CA ARG A 272 -13.30 -13.30 19.95
C ARG A 272 -12.89 -12.38 18.80
N PRO A 273 -12.08 -11.33 19.06
CA PRO A 273 -11.48 -10.56 17.98
C PRO A 273 -10.42 -11.43 17.27
N ALA A 274 -10.57 -11.61 15.96
CA ALA A 274 -9.53 -12.13 15.08
C ALA A 274 -8.93 -10.98 14.26
N ALA A 275 -7.83 -11.25 13.55
CA ALA A 275 -7.10 -10.23 12.80
C ALA A 275 -7.96 -9.49 11.73
N GLU A 276 -9.00 -10.15 11.22
CA GLU A 276 -9.85 -9.63 10.14
C GLU A 276 -11.36 -9.77 10.37
N THR A 277 -11.79 -10.45 11.44
CA THR A 277 -13.21 -10.71 11.72
C THR A 277 -13.50 -10.61 13.21
N VAL A 278 -14.75 -10.30 13.54
CA VAL A 278 -15.28 -10.38 14.91
C VAL A 278 -16.22 -11.57 14.94
N SER A 279 -15.85 -12.63 15.67
CA SER A 279 -16.76 -13.75 15.92
C SER A 279 -17.58 -13.47 17.19
N LEU A 280 -18.89 -13.55 17.05
CA LEU A 280 -19.86 -13.40 18.14
C LEU A 280 -20.44 -14.79 18.42
N SER A 281 -20.23 -15.31 19.63
CA SER A 281 -20.85 -16.58 20.05
C SER A 281 -21.75 -16.33 21.26
N PRO A 282 -22.97 -16.92 21.30
CA PRO A 282 -23.79 -16.85 22.49
C PRO A 282 -23.05 -17.47 23.68
N PRO A 283 -23.26 -16.97 24.91
CA PRO A 283 -22.68 -17.60 26.09
C PRO A 283 -23.19 -19.04 26.21
N ALA A 284 -22.31 -19.96 26.62
CA ALA A 284 -22.68 -21.35 26.86
C ALA A 284 -23.81 -21.39 27.91
N ARG A 285 -24.98 -21.91 27.54
CA ARG A 285 -26.09 -22.11 28.47
C ARG A 285 -25.63 -23.10 29.55
N PRO A 286 -25.78 -22.77 30.86
CA PRO A 286 -25.54 -23.76 31.90
C PRO A 286 -26.54 -24.93 31.73
N PRO A 287 -26.12 -26.17 32.02
CA PRO A 287 -26.99 -27.33 31.87
C PRO A 287 -28.21 -27.18 32.78
N VAL A 288 -29.40 -27.35 32.21
CA VAL A 288 -30.67 -27.36 32.94
C VAL A 288 -30.64 -28.56 33.89
N ARG A 289 -30.55 -28.31 35.20
CA ARG A 289 -30.77 -29.35 36.21
C ARG A 289 -32.28 -29.62 36.28
N HIS A 290 -32.70 -30.76 35.74
CA HIS A 290 -34.05 -31.26 35.98
C HIS A 290 -34.18 -31.64 37.46
N PRO A 291 -35.23 -31.18 38.18
CA PRO A 291 -35.51 -31.67 39.52
C PRO A 291 -35.88 -33.16 39.43
N ALA A 292 -35.28 -33.98 40.29
CA ALA A 292 -35.60 -35.38 40.41
C ALA A 292 -37.09 -35.57 40.76
N PRO A 293 -37.81 -36.51 40.13
CA PRO A 293 -39.18 -36.79 40.49
C PRO A 293 -39.23 -37.31 41.94
N GLY A 294 -40.03 -36.63 42.77
CA GLY A 294 -40.22 -36.96 44.17
C GLY A 294 -40.77 -38.36 44.35
N SER A 295 -40.13 -39.12 45.25
CA SER A 295 -40.70 -40.33 45.85
C SER A 295 -41.80 -39.93 46.83
N SER A 296 -43.03 -40.34 46.54
CA SER A 296 -44.12 -40.36 47.50
C SER A 296 -44.66 -41.78 47.59
N GLY A 297 -44.64 -42.34 48.80
CA GLY A 297 -45.57 -43.36 49.32
C GLY A 297 -45.56 -44.72 48.66
#